data_AF-A0A1Y1MUA3-F1
#
_entry.id   AF-A0A1Y1MUA3-F1
#
_cell.length_a   1.000
_cell.length_b   1.000
_cell.length_c   1.000
_cell.angle_alpha   90.00
_cell.angle_beta   90.00
_cell.angle_gamma   90.00
#
_symmetry.space_group_name_H-M   'P 1'
#
loop_
_entity.id
_entity.type
_entity.pdbx_description
1 polymer ?
#
loop_
_entity_poly.entity_id
_entity_poly.type
_entity_poly.pdbx_seq_one_letter_code
_entity_poly.pdbx_strand_id
1 'polypeptide(L)'
;KISEDRVTLLTDQTNTEVTVFSKDLREASDIGGQGSLGQFSLHDLVQLDPTTVGCIVKIDRESLVVLDQYGDTRQLMPSQISNKLPKRKQAVAADREGSEIRLDDVVKEFTGQHRQGKIIHIHRSYVFLHTNDSN
;
A
#
# COMPACT_ATOMS: atom_id res chain seq x y z
N LYS A 1 0.68 35.63 8.58
CA LYS A 1 1.55 36.80 8.32
C LYS A 1 2.78 36.27 7.58
N ILE A 2 2.89 36.57 6.29
CA ILE A 2 4.02 36.13 5.45
C ILE A 2 5.20 37.01 5.81
N SER A 3 6.26 36.41 6.35
CA SER A 3 7.55 37.09 6.57
C SER A 3 8.54 36.44 5.61
N GLU A 4 8.89 37.23 4.60
CA GLU A 4 9.90 37.07 3.55
C GLU A 4 10.73 35.77 3.53
N ASP A 5 10.56 35.06 2.42
CA ASP A 5 11.48 34.09 1.80
C ASP A 5 11.71 32.71 2.44
N ARG A 6 10.92 32.31 3.45
CA ARG A 6 11.03 30.98 4.07
C ARG A 6 9.67 30.28 4.16
N VAL A 7 9.59 29.06 3.65
CA VAL A 7 8.41 28.19 3.74
C VAL A 7 8.76 27.01 4.64
N THR A 8 8.01 26.84 5.72
CA THR A 8 8.12 25.68 6.61
C THR A 8 7.11 24.63 6.17
N LEU A 9 7.60 23.46 5.78
CA LEU A 9 6.81 22.30 5.41
C LEU A 9 6.82 21.30 6.57
N LEU A 10 5.63 20.81 6.93
CA LEU A 10 5.48 19.66 7.82
C LEU A 10 5.41 18.41 6.94
N THR A 11 6.29 17.43 7.18
CA THR A 11 6.26 16.19 6.40
C THR A 11 5.50 15.12 7.19
N ASP A 12 4.35 14.67 6.68
CA ASP A 12 3.47 13.66 7.32
C ASP A 12 4.15 12.33 7.63
N GLN A 13 5.31 12.03 7.03
CA GLN A 13 6.03 10.77 7.27
C GLN A 13 6.90 10.78 8.53
N THR A 14 7.29 11.94 9.08
CA THR A 14 8.18 12.00 10.27
C THR A 14 7.86 13.15 11.25
N ASN A 15 6.83 13.98 11.02
CA ASN A 15 6.55 15.18 11.83
C ASN A 15 7.78 16.10 12.01
N THR A 16 8.68 16.12 11.02
CA THR A 16 9.85 16.99 11.04
C THR A 16 9.53 18.28 10.28
N GLU A 17 9.79 19.44 10.90
CA GLU A 17 9.70 20.75 10.27
C GLU A 17 10.91 20.98 9.36
N VAL A 18 10.67 21.23 8.07
CA VAL A 18 11.72 21.56 7.10
C VAL A 18 11.45 22.96 6.56
N THR A 19 12.35 23.90 6.84
CA THR A 19 12.26 25.28 6.33
C THR A 19 13.16 25.48 5.11
N VAL A 20 12.57 25.78 3.96
CA VAL A 20 13.29 26.02 2.69
C VAL A 20 13.04 27.43 2.15
N PHE A 21 13.95 27.90 1.30
CA PHE A 21 13.84 29.21 0.65
C PHE A 21 12.84 29.19 -0.51
N SER A 22 12.05 30.26 -0.65
CA SER A 22 11.02 30.38 -1.69
C SER A 22 11.53 30.25 -3.14
N LYS A 23 12.82 30.52 -3.39
CA LYS A 23 13.46 30.42 -4.72
C LYS A 23 13.83 28.98 -5.13
N ASP A 24 13.96 28.08 -4.16
CA ASP A 24 14.28 26.66 -4.39
C ASP A 24 13.01 25.79 -4.48
N LEU A 25 11.84 26.43 -4.30
CA LEU A 25 10.53 25.83 -4.51
C LEU A 25 10.17 25.86 -6.00
N ARG A 26 10.16 24.67 -6.61
CA ARG A 26 9.52 24.44 -7.92
C ARG A 26 8.17 23.79 -7.67
N GLU A 27 7.13 24.27 -8.34
CA GLU A 27 5.79 23.66 -8.31
C GLU A 27 5.90 22.20 -8.75
N ALA A 28 5.75 21.30 -7.80
CA ALA A 28 5.68 19.87 -8.04
C ALA A 28 4.19 19.50 -8.07
N SER A 29 3.68 19.16 -9.25
CA SER A 29 2.40 18.46 -9.39
C SER A 29 2.51 16.98 -8.97
N ASP A 30 3.68 16.55 -8.50
CA ASP A 30 3.97 15.16 -8.17
C ASP A 30 3.68 14.90 -6.69
N ILE A 31 2.44 14.51 -6.42
CA ILE A 31 2.06 13.89 -5.15
C ILE A 31 2.70 12.50 -5.13
N GLY A 32 3.90 12.41 -4.55
CA GLY A 32 4.60 11.16 -4.30
C GLY A 32 5.34 10.63 -5.52
N GLY A 33 6.67 10.64 -5.45
CA GLY A 33 7.55 10.20 -6.53
C GLY A 33 7.12 8.84 -7.10
N GLN A 34 7.26 8.70 -8.44
CA GLN A 34 7.00 7.49 -9.24
C GLN A 34 6.49 6.33 -8.40
N GLY A 35 5.17 6.06 -8.46
CA GLY A 35 4.47 5.00 -7.70
C GLY A 35 4.93 3.55 -8.00
N SER A 36 6.20 3.39 -8.34
CA SER A 36 6.93 2.16 -8.60
C SER A 36 8.39 2.28 -8.14
N LEU A 37 8.89 1.26 -7.45
CA LEU A 37 10.32 1.07 -7.20
C LEU A 37 10.81 -0.15 -7.98
N GLY A 38 11.54 0.09 -9.06
CA GLY A 38 11.92 -0.96 -10.02
C GLY A 38 10.69 -1.58 -10.67
N GLN A 39 10.52 -2.90 -10.52
CA GLN A 39 9.40 -3.66 -11.07
C GLN A 39 8.14 -3.67 -10.18
N PHE A 40 8.24 -3.11 -8.97
CA PHE A 40 7.20 -3.15 -7.95
C PHE A 40 6.40 -1.85 -7.96
N SER A 41 5.08 -1.96 -7.88
CA SER A 41 4.12 -0.86 -7.84
C SER A 41 3.22 -0.98 -6.62
N LEU A 42 2.56 0.13 -6.27
CA LEU A 42 1.61 0.15 -5.16
C LEU A 42 0.52 -0.91 -5.37
N HIS A 43 0.16 -1.62 -4.30
CA HIS A 43 -0.79 -2.72 -4.30
C HIS A 43 -0.38 -3.94 -5.14
N ASP A 44 0.90 -4.12 -5.46
CA ASP A 44 1.35 -5.41 -5.98
C ASP A 44 1.37 -6.48 -4.90
N LEU A 45 0.95 -7.69 -5.28
CA LEU A 45 1.08 -8.87 -4.44
C LEU A 45 2.48 -9.45 -4.63
N VAL A 46 3.21 -9.64 -3.54
CA VAL A 46 4.58 -10.13 -3.52
C VAL A 46 4.70 -11.37 -2.65
N GLN A 47 5.59 -12.26 -3.03
CA GLN A 47 5.99 -13.41 -2.23
C GLN A 47 7.19 -13.01 -1.38
N LEU A 48 7.04 -13.09 -0.06
CA LEU A 48 8.09 -12.76 0.90
C LEU A 48 8.98 -13.98 1.11
N ASP A 49 8.36 -15.14 1.34
CA ASP A 49 9.01 -16.43 1.55
C ASP A 49 8.15 -17.56 0.93
N PRO A 50 8.56 -18.85 0.99
CA PRO A 50 7.79 -19.96 0.39
C PRO A 50 6.35 -20.11 0.90
N THR A 51 6.03 -19.56 2.07
CA THR A 51 4.76 -19.72 2.79
C THR A 51 3.98 -18.42 2.99
N THR A 52 4.62 -17.27 2.80
CA THR A 52 4.07 -15.95 3.11
C THR A 52 4.02 -15.06 1.87
N VAL A 53 2.84 -14.49 1.64
CA VAL A 53 2.58 -13.42 0.68
C VAL A 53 2.25 -12.11 1.40
N GLY A 54 2.45 -11.00 0.72
CA GLY A 54 2.05 -9.69 1.21
C GLY A 54 1.74 -8.72 0.08
N CYS A 55 1.06 -7.63 0.41
CA CYS A 55 0.68 -6.58 -0.50
C CYS A 55 1.50 -5.32 -0.22
N ILE A 56 2.05 -4.68 -1.26
CA ILE A 56 2.77 -3.42 -1.11
C ILE A 56 1.77 -2.30 -0.77
N VAL A 57 1.92 -1.70 0.40
CA VAL A 57 1.06 -0.62 0.92
C VAL A 57 1.74 0.75 0.89
N LYS A 58 3.07 0.78 0.77
CA LYS A 58 3.84 2.02 0.61
C LYS A 58 5.10 1.78 -0.19
N ILE A 59 5.49 2.77 -0.98
CA ILE A 59 6.75 2.79 -1.74
C ILE A 59 7.56 3.99 -1.25
N ASP A 60 8.74 3.72 -0.71
CA ASP A 60 9.74 4.73 -0.37
C ASP A 60 10.83 4.76 -1.44
N ARG A 61 11.79 5.68 -1.30
CA ARG A 61 12.88 5.87 -2.28
C ARG A 61 13.72 4.61 -2.51
N GLU A 62 13.96 3.83 -1.46
CA GLU A 62 14.87 2.67 -1.48
C GLU A 62 14.24 1.39 -0.90
N SER A 63 13.08 1.51 -0.26
CA SER A 63 12.39 0.42 0.42
C SER A 63 10.91 0.37 0.09
N LEU A 64 10.30 -0.78 0.37
CA LEU A 64 8.89 -1.05 0.22
C LEU A 64 8.32 -1.39 1.60
N VAL A 65 7.12 -0.90 1.90
CA VAL A 65 6.35 -1.40 3.04
C VAL A 65 5.32 -2.39 2.53
N VAL A 66 5.37 -3.60 3.06
CA VAL A 66 4.50 -4.71 2.70
C VAL A 66 3.64 -5.09 3.90
N LEU A 67 2.34 -5.19 3.68
CA LEU A 67 1.40 -5.81 4.62
C LEU A 67 1.33 -7.31 4.31
N ASP A 68 1.72 -8.15 5.27
CA ASP A 68 1.67 -9.60 5.09
C ASP A 68 0.25 -10.17 5.30
N GLN A 69 0.09 -11.45 4.97
CA GLN A 69 -1.18 -12.17 5.10
C GLN A 69 -1.71 -12.33 6.54
N TYR A 70 -0.88 -12.06 7.56
CA TYR A 70 -1.24 -12.12 8.97
C TYR A 70 -1.66 -10.74 9.53
N GLY A 71 -1.52 -9.69 8.72
CA GLY A 71 -1.87 -8.32 9.09
C GLY A 71 -0.69 -7.50 9.62
N ASP A 72 0.53 -8.04 9.59
CA ASP A 72 1.74 -7.33 10.04
C ASP A 72 2.39 -6.57 8.88
N THR A 73 2.87 -5.36 9.17
CA THR A 73 3.61 -4.55 8.18
C THR A 73 5.11 -4.72 8.35
N ARG A 74 5.84 -4.87 7.23
CA ARG A 74 7.30 -5.00 7.20
C ARG A 74 7.90 -4.05 6.17
N GLN A 75 8.99 -3.39 6.52
CA GLN A 75 9.79 -2.61 5.59
C GLN A 75 10.90 -3.50 5.00
N LEU A 76 10.97 -3.59 3.67
CA LEU A 76 11.85 -4.50 2.96
C LEU A 76 12.51 -3.79 1.77
N MET A 77 13.75 -4.16 1.49
CA MET A 77 14.42 -3.79 0.24
C MET A 77 13.86 -4.65 -0.92
N PRO A 78 13.81 -4.13 -2.16
CA PRO A 78 13.39 -4.92 -3.32
C PRO A 78 14.15 -6.25 -3.50
N SER A 79 15.42 -6.29 -3.09
CA SER A 79 16.27 -7.50 -3.13
C SER A 79 15.85 -8.59 -2.14
N GLN A 80 15.05 -8.27 -1.12
CA GLN A 80 14.53 -9.22 -0.13
C GLN A 80 13.19 -9.83 -0.56
N ILE A 81 12.60 -9.35 -1.65
CA ILE A 81 11.33 -9.87 -2.17
C ILE A 81 11.64 -11.03 -3.12
N SER A 82 11.15 -12.22 -2.78
CA SER A 82 11.41 -13.44 -3.55
C SER A 82 10.81 -13.38 -4.95
N ASN A 83 9.55 -12.93 -5.07
CA ASN A 83 8.89 -12.83 -6.35
C ASN A 83 7.71 -11.84 -6.33
N LYS A 84 7.35 -11.30 -7.50
CA LYS A 84 6.09 -10.58 -7.71
C LYS A 84 5.05 -11.56 -8.27
N LEU A 85 3.89 -11.63 -7.63
CA LEU A 85 2.80 -12.50 -8.07
C LEU A 85 1.89 -11.76 -9.06
N PRO A 86 1.56 -12.36 -10.22
CA PRO A 86 0.67 -11.73 -11.19
C PRO A 86 -0.76 -11.66 -10.65
N LYS A 87 -1.47 -10.57 -10.97
CA LYS A 87 -2.89 -10.41 -10.64
C LYS A 87 -3.72 -11.48 -11.35
N ARG A 88 -4.41 -12.32 -10.58
CA ARG A 88 -5.28 -13.38 -11.10
C ARG A 88 -6.69 -12.85 -11.34
N LYS A 89 -6.97 -12.38 -12.56
CA LYS A 89 -8.26 -11.76 -12.94
C LYS A 89 -9.49 -12.66 -12.74
N GLN A 90 -9.31 -13.97 -12.79
CA GLN A 90 -10.37 -14.98 -12.65
C GLN A 90 -10.33 -15.67 -11.28
N ALA A 91 -9.65 -15.09 -10.29
CA ALA A 91 -9.64 -15.65 -8.94
C ALA A 91 -11.04 -15.55 -8.33
N VAL A 92 -11.48 -16.67 -7.76
CA VAL A 92 -12.72 -16.80 -7.00
C VAL A 92 -12.37 -17.36 -5.62
N ALA A 93 -13.10 -16.90 -4.61
CA ALA A 93 -13.11 -17.48 -3.28
C ALA A 93 -14.56 -17.58 -2.80
N ALA A 94 -14.78 -18.23 -1.65
CA ALA A 94 -16.07 -18.26 -0.99
C ALA A 94 -15.97 -17.51 0.34
N ASP A 95 -17.00 -16.76 0.68
CA ASP A 95 -17.14 -16.18 2.00
C ASP A 95 -17.59 -17.23 3.03
N ARG A 96 -17.89 -16.79 4.25
CA ARG A 96 -18.36 -17.66 5.33
C ARG A 96 -19.71 -18.32 5.05
N GLU A 97 -20.60 -17.66 4.31
CA GLU A 97 -21.94 -18.17 3.98
C GLU A 97 -21.91 -19.09 2.74
N GLY A 98 -20.73 -19.26 2.12
CA GLY A 98 -20.55 -20.02 0.90
C GLY A 98 -20.87 -19.20 -0.36
N SER A 99 -21.10 -17.90 -0.22
CA SER A 99 -21.28 -17.00 -1.35
C SER A 99 -19.94 -16.78 -2.04
N GLU A 100 -19.95 -16.84 -3.36
CA GLU A 100 -18.76 -16.58 -4.15
C GLU A 100 -18.37 -15.11 -4.09
N ILE A 101 -17.09 -14.84 -3.85
CA ILE A 101 -16.49 -13.51 -3.87
C ILE A 101 -15.41 -13.46 -4.94
N ARG A 102 -15.33 -12.30 -5.61
CA ARG A 102 -14.44 -12.05 -6.75
C ARG A 102 -13.60 -10.80 -6.49
N LEU A 103 -12.62 -10.61 -7.35
CA LEU A 103 -11.96 -9.31 -7.44
C LEU A 103 -13.01 -8.21 -7.66
N ASP A 104 -12.74 -7.05 -7.09
CA ASP A 104 -13.59 -5.87 -7.14
C ASP A 104 -14.88 -5.90 -6.30
N ASP A 105 -15.25 -7.04 -5.69
CA ASP A 105 -16.35 -7.06 -4.74
C ASP A 105 -15.99 -6.30 -3.46
N VAL A 106 -17.00 -5.66 -2.84
CA VAL A 106 -16.84 -5.00 -1.55
C VAL A 106 -17.30 -5.94 -0.46
N VAL A 107 -16.36 -6.31 0.42
CA VAL A 107 -16.64 -7.22 1.53
C VAL A 107 -16.29 -6.55 2.86
N LYS A 108 -16.94 -7.03 3.91
CA LYS A 108 -16.72 -6.57 5.28
C LYS A 108 -16.17 -7.72 6.10
N GLU A 109 -15.14 -7.42 6.88
CA GLU A 109 -14.57 -8.34 7.84
C GLU A 109 -15.61 -8.71 8.91
N PHE A 110 -15.87 -10.01 9.08
CA PHE A 110 -16.85 -10.49 10.05
C PHE A 110 -16.28 -10.52 11.48
N THR A 111 -15.02 -10.90 11.64
CA THR A 111 -14.31 -10.98 12.92
C THR A 111 -13.16 -10.00 12.93
N GLY A 112 -12.87 -9.32 14.04
CA GLY A 112 -11.73 -8.42 14.12
C GLY A 112 -12.16 -6.95 14.14
N GLN A 113 -11.65 -6.14 13.22
CA GLN A 113 -11.84 -4.69 13.24
C GLN A 113 -13.05 -4.22 12.42
N HIS A 114 -13.83 -5.17 11.87
CA HIS A 114 -15.03 -4.90 11.08
C HIS A 114 -14.79 -3.94 9.92
N ARG A 115 -13.58 -3.98 9.35
CA ARG A 115 -13.17 -3.14 8.24
C ARG A 115 -13.90 -3.57 6.97
N GLN A 116 -14.26 -2.60 6.15
CA GLN A 116 -14.87 -2.82 4.84
C GLN A 116 -13.91 -2.34 3.76
N GLY A 117 -13.82 -3.09 2.67
CA GLY A 117 -12.97 -2.72 1.56
C GLY A 117 -13.26 -3.53 0.31
N LYS A 118 -12.71 -3.05 -0.79
CA LYS A 118 -12.79 -3.68 -2.10
C LYS A 118 -11.70 -4.74 -2.25
N ILE A 119 -12.04 -5.91 -2.75
CA ILE A 119 -11.08 -6.99 -2.97
C ILE A 119 -10.10 -6.61 -4.09
N ILE A 120 -8.81 -6.54 -3.77
CA ILE A 120 -7.73 -6.28 -4.74
C ILE A 120 -6.92 -7.52 -5.09
N HIS A 121 -6.82 -8.49 -4.17
CA HIS A 121 -6.18 -9.79 -4.41
C HIS A 121 -6.87 -10.91 -3.66
N ILE A 122 -6.98 -12.06 -4.31
CA ILE A 122 -7.38 -13.32 -3.70
C ILE A 122 -6.20 -14.29 -3.84
N HIS A 123 -5.69 -14.78 -2.71
CA HIS A 123 -4.58 -15.72 -2.67
C HIS A 123 -4.84 -16.85 -1.68
N ARG A 124 -5.19 -18.03 -2.20
CA ARG A 124 -5.53 -19.22 -1.40
C ARG A 124 -6.61 -18.87 -0.38
N SER A 125 -6.29 -18.92 0.92
CA SER A 125 -7.20 -18.64 2.03
C SER A 125 -7.17 -17.18 2.51
N TYR A 126 -6.40 -16.31 1.85
CA TYR A 126 -6.24 -14.90 2.22
C TYR A 126 -6.78 -13.98 1.13
N VAL A 127 -7.41 -12.89 1.56
CA VAL A 127 -7.97 -11.87 0.68
C VAL A 127 -7.43 -10.51 1.14
N PHE A 128 -6.85 -9.76 0.20
CA PHE A 128 -6.39 -8.40 0.47
C PHE A 128 -7.46 -7.40 0.02
N LEU A 129 -7.83 -6.53 0.94
CA LEU A 129 -8.85 -5.50 0.76
C LEU A 129 -8.19 -4.12 0.70
N HIS A 130 -8.74 -3.25 -0.13
CA HIS A 130 -8.35 -1.84 -0.20
C HIS A 130 -9.56 -0.96 0.10
N THR A 131 -9.37 0.04 0.94
CA THR A 131 -10.35 1.10 1.17
C THR A 131 -9.72 2.45 0.88
N ASN A 132 -10.50 3.35 0.29
CA ASN A 132 -10.13 4.76 0.11
C ASN A 132 -10.60 5.63 1.27
N ASP A 133 -11.35 5.07 2.22
CA ASP A 133 -11.82 5.81 3.38
C ASP A 133 -10.67 6.01 4.36
N SER A 134 -10.12 7.21 4.36
CA SER A 134 -9.26 7.73 5.43
C SER A 134 -10.17 8.03 6.62
N ASN A 135 -10.23 7.11 7.58
CA ASN A 135 -10.87 7.36 8.87
C ASN A 135 -9.82 7.82 9.89
#